data_AF-A0A524CZQ4-F1
#
_entry.id   AF-A0A524CZQ4-F1
#
_cell.length_a   1.000
_cell.length_b   1.000
_cell.length_c   1.000
_cell.angle_alpha   90.00
_cell.angle_beta   90.00
_cell.angle_gamma   90.00
#
_symmetry.space_group_name_H-M   'P 1'
#
loop_
_entity.id
_entity.type
_entity.pdbx_description
1 polymer ?
#
loop_
_entity_poly.entity_id
_entity_poly.type
_entity_poly.pdbx_seq_one_letter_code
_entity_poly.pdbx_strand_id
1 'polypeptide(L)'
;MSIHGNQYLLPLFMKEGTQIPFLQDDDELTLAFYLLLNDLKKNQIVLSFSRLLWPLLSIPGTISTHIFLDGVKIFSKKGKFTNPPRQPLIGHVLRNIDNLSRIGQLERVKSILSYEDQEAEELGKGEESEYQSFEIPSLINPGFLNTLDMLIPQLQYNPIEDYMVLDTPLSTEEALDVSEKYRNIIETLKGNAHRWETQIELIGAKVDKWLTELNVDFKDIESRYQSKIKKTSSAIDNQQANEKIKLEQDKIEQWKLNEKKRLIDNLANHFTTLDRHLENILKKNRFYSNSDILKRKSFEDLIPTIDRHFSFLDENLTHISSEIIDIQEKFEEIKQEATKIDNEAEIKLNQTKTTLDEKLLTRDQMISEFQSEQQQKIEEINERRERIETLFQEIKRIIYQKKQDCLNEVEELKKWSLNDNDKEFFAKPIRWIYMPFYAMFVEDEEMMEEHMKIILPGYVLNDKNRLYNEATEALGSLRNLINEKIEDNMRIRSNFEFTVENKNLINDPTVKKKLQKGLSLLRTKNVIDEEIDQKIRWMIENYIQD
;
A
#
# COMPACT_ATOMS: atom_id res chain seq x y z
N MET A 1 32.81 29.78 34.73
CA MET A 1 32.60 31.17 34.26
C MET A 1 31.97 31.92 35.43
N SER A 2 32.60 32.95 36.01
CA SER A 2 31.97 33.68 37.12
C SER A 2 30.92 34.62 36.55
N ILE A 3 29.66 34.19 36.63
CA ILE A 3 28.52 35.01 36.21
C ILE A 3 28.33 36.08 37.29
N HIS A 4 28.50 37.35 36.93
CA HIS A 4 28.35 38.48 37.82
C HIS A 4 27.16 39.34 37.40
N GLY A 5 26.51 39.99 38.38
CA GLY A 5 25.38 40.89 38.16
C GLY A 5 24.02 40.21 38.15
N ASN A 6 22.99 40.96 37.75
CA ASN A 6 21.61 40.48 37.77
C ASN A 6 21.37 39.43 36.68
N GLN A 7 20.60 38.41 37.00
CA GLN A 7 20.18 37.34 36.09
C GLN A 7 18.68 37.13 36.15
N TYR A 8 18.12 36.50 35.11
CA TYR A 8 16.72 36.10 35.09
C TYR A 8 16.52 34.83 35.93
N LEU A 9 15.84 34.98 37.07
CA LEU A 9 15.57 33.91 38.03
C LEU A 9 14.10 33.50 37.98
N LEU A 10 13.85 32.20 37.95
CA LEU A 10 12.51 31.64 38.16
C LEU A 10 12.13 31.79 39.65
N PRO A 11 10.83 31.87 39.99
CA PRO A 11 10.41 31.89 41.38
C PRO A 11 10.66 30.53 42.06
N LEU A 12 11.11 30.55 43.32
CA LEU A 12 11.28 29.34 44.14
C LEU A 12 10.02 29.04 44.96
N PHE A 13 9.69 29.89 45.94
CA PHE A 13 8.51 29.72 46.80
C PHE A 13 7.40 30.68 46.39
N MET A 14 6.37 30.13 45.77
CA MET A 14 5.20 30.87 45.31
C MET A 14 4.04 30.72 46.30
N LYS A 15 3.15 31.70 46.31
CA LYS A 15 1.89 31.57 47.05
C LYS A 15 0.90 30.74 46.25
N GLU A 16 0.31 29.75 46.89
CA GLU A 16 -0.74 28.92 46.30
C GLU A 16 -1.85 29.77 45.66
N GLY A 17 -2.26 29.40 44.44
CA GLY A 17 -3.31 30.08 43.69
C GLY A 17 -2.94 31.39 43.01
N THR A 18 -1.72 31.93 43.20
CA THR A 18 -1.31 33.21 42.59
C THR A 18 -0.05 33.15 41.73
N GLN A 19 0.77 32.09 41.84
CA GLN A 19 2.06 31.92 41.12
C GLN A 19 3.08 33.07 41.36
N ILE A 20 2.78 34.01 42.25
CA ILE A 20 3.65 35.13 42.58
C ILE A 20 4.68 34.65 43.63
N PRO A 21 5.96 35.01 43.48
CA PRO A 21 6.97 34.81 44.53
C PRO A 21 6.48 35.37 45.88
N PHE A 22 6.48 34.53 46.90
CA PHE A 22 5.86 34.82 48.20
C PHE A 22 6.88 34.99 49.32
N LEU A 23 7.95 34.19 49.27
CA LEU A 23 9.08 34.25 50.18
C LEU A 23 10.33 34.69 49.42
N GLN A 24 11.16 35.50 50.06
CA GLN A 24 12.38 36.08 49.52
C GLN A 24 13.43 36.25 50.64
N ASP A 25 14.70 36.14 50.26
CA ASP A 25 15.85 36.34 51.14
C ASP A 25 15.81 35.48 52.42
N ASP A 26 15.69 36.11 53.59
CA ASP A 26 15.80 35.44 54.90
C ASP A 26 14.66 34.45 55.16
N ASP A 27 13.41 34.77 54.78
CA ASP A 27 12.28 33.87 55.03
C ASP A 27 12.23 32.67 54.08
N GLU A 28 12.71 32.86 52.85
CA GLU A 28 12.95 31.79 51.88
C GLU A 28 14.01 30.82 52.42
N LEU A 29 15.15 31.34 52.88
CA LEU A 29 16.24 30.56 53.47
C LEU A 29 15.77 29.73 54.66
N THR A 30 15.04 30.35 55.59
CA THR A 30 14.55 29.66 56.80
C THR A 30 13.56 28.55 56.46
N LEU A 31 12.63 28.77 55.52
CA LEU A 31 11.71 27.72 55.12
C LEU A 31 12.45 26.57 54.43
N ALA A 32 13.37 26.86 53.51
CA ALA A 32 14.14 25.82 52.83
C ALA A 32 14.99 24.99 53.81
N PHE A 33 15.63 25.64 54.78
CA PHE A 33 16.39 24.98 55.84
C PHE A 33 15.52 24.01 56.65
N TYR A 34 14.33 24.46 57.05
CA TYR A 34 13.36 23.61 57.74
C TYR A 34 12.94 22.40 56.88
N LEU A 35 12.56 22.62 55.62
CA LEU A 35 12.07 21.56 54.74
C LEU A 35 13.12 20.47 54.48
N LEU A 36 14.40 20.84 54.37
CA LEU A 36 15.49 19.88 54.16
C LEU A 36 15.78 19.03 55.42
N LEU A 37 15.58 19.61 56.61
CA LEU A 37 15.87 18.96 57.90
C LEU A 37 14.69 18.24 58.55
N ASN A 38 13.45 18.57 58.19
CA ASN A 38 12.26 18.02 58.85
C ASN A 38 12.21 16.48 58.82
N ASP A 39 12.73 15.87 57.74
CA ASP A 39 12.76 14.42 57.55
C ASP A 39 14.18 13.85 57.73
N LEU A 40 15.05 14.51 58.52
CA LEU A 40 16.38 13.99 58.83
C LEU A 40 16.30 12.93 59.94
N LYS A 41 16.95 11.79 59.74
CA LYS A 41 17.05 10.76 60.78
C LYS A 41 18.07 11.16 61.85
N LYS A 42 18.01 10.53 63.02
CA LYS A 42 18.90 10.88 64.16
C LYS A 42 20.38 10.55 63.92
N ASN A 43 20.68 9.60 63.03
CA ASN A 43 22.02 9.15 62.68
C ASN A 43 22.61 9.89 61.46
N GLN A 44 21.99 10.99 61.04
CA GLN A 44 22.38 11.72 59.84
C GLN A 44 23.01 13.08 60.19
N ILE A 45 24.21 13.35 59.67
CA ILE A 45 24.92 14.64 59.81
C ILE A 45 24.73 15.47 58.54
N VAL A 46 24.57 16.78 58.69
CA VAL A 46 24.60 17.72 57.57
C VAL A 46 26.04 18.10 57.23
N LEU A 47 26.48 17.78 56.02
CA LEU A 47 27.82 18.12 55.54
C LEU A 47 27.85 19.54 54.96
N SER A 48 26.88 19.86 54.11
CA SER A 48 26.85 21.14 53.41
C SER A 48 25.42 21.53 53.02
N PHE A 49 25.15 22.83 53.00
CA PHE A 49 23.86 23.40 52.63
C PHE A 49 24.07 24.69 51.83
N SER A 50 23.41 24.80 50.67
CA SER A 50 23.57 25.99 49.83
C SER A 50 22.35 26.30 48.98
N ARG A 51 22.28 27.56 48.53
CA ARG A 51 21.33 28.07 47.55
C ARG A 51 21.97 28.02 46.17
N LEU A 52 21.42 27.21 45.29
CA LEU A 52 21.97 26.92 43.97
C LEU A 52 21.13 27.50 42.84
N LEU A 53 21.76 27.67 41.68
CA LEU A 53 21.12 28.06 40.43
C LEU A 53 21.36 26.99 39.37
N TRP A 54 20.27 26.46 38.82
CA TRP A 54 20.31 25.56 37.69
C TRP A 54 20.26 26.36 36.38
N PRO A 55 21.31 26.31 35.55
CA PRO A 55 21.35 27.04 34.29
C PRO A 55 20.46 26.37 33.23
N LEU A 56 19.52 27.12 32.68
CA LEU A 56 18.67 26.72 31.55
C LEU A 56 18.84 27.73 30.42
N LEU A 57 18.95 27.25 29.19
CA LEU A 57 19.13 28.10 28.02
C LEU A 57 17.91 28.00 27.12
N SER A 58 17.29 29.14 26.85
CA SER A 58 16.31 29.30 25.79
C SER A 58 17.02 29.67 24.49
N ILE A 59 16.71 28.95 23.42
CA ILE A 59 17.29 29.13 22.09
C ILE A 59 16.22 28.83 21.02
N PRO A 60 16.25 29.45 19.83
CA PRO A 60 15.14 29.32 18.90
C PRO A 60 15.11 27.89 18.34
N GLY A 61 13.94 27.27 18.37
CA GLY A 61 13.66 25.95 17.82
C GLY A 61 13.29 26.05 16.34
N THR A 62 12.08 25.63 15.98
CA THR A 62 11.54 25.85 14.63
C THR A 62 10.97 27.26 14.47
N ILE A 63 10.34 27.55 13.32
CA ILE A 63 9.67 28.85 13.08
C ILE A 63 8.71 29.15 14.24
N SER A 64 8.91 30.32 14.88
CA SER A 64 8.08 30.82 15.99
C SER A 64 8.03 29.90 17.22
N THR A 65 9.10 29.12 17.46
CA THR A 65 9.23 28.34 18.70
C THR A 65 10.62 28.46 19.32
N HIS A 66 10.71 28.23 20.62
CA HIS A 66 11.97 28.10 21.37
C HIS A 66 12.07 26.71 22.00
N ILE A 67 13.26 26.12 21.94
CA ILE A 67 13.59 24.95 22.76
C ILE A 67 14.32 25.41 24.01
N PHE A 68 14.24 24.59 25.06
CA PHE A 68 14.98 24.81 26.30
C PHE A 68 15.98 23.69 26.50
N LEU A 69 17.22 24.10 26.76
CA LEU A 69 18.33 23.20 27.00
C LEU A 69 18.74 23.28 28.47
N ASP A 70 18.89 22.14 29.13
CA ASP A 70 19.45 22.12 30.47
C ASP A 70 20.98 22.17 30.43
N GLY A 71 21.53 23.17 31.11
CA GLY A 71 22.96 23.43 31.09
C GLY A 71 23.80 22.34 31.76
N VAL A 72 23.18 21.48 32.58
CA VAL A 72 23.83 20.40 33.34
C VAL A 72 23.89 19.08 32.54
N LYS A 73 23.15 18.97 31.42
CA LYS A 73 23.06 17.78 30.55
C LYS A 73 22.45 16.54 31.25
N ILE A 74 21.48 16.74 32.14
CA ILE A 74 20.67 15.68 32.78
C ILE A 74 19.55 15.23 31.87
N PHE A 75 18.92 16.16 31.14
CA PHE A 75 17.91 15.82 30.15
C PHE A 75 18.53 15.43 28.80
N SER A 76 17.85 14.54 28.09
CA SER A 76 18.14 14.22 26.70
C SER A 76 16.92 13.63 26.04
N LYS A 77 16.68 13.96 24.78
CA LYS A 77 15.65 13.32 23.97
C LYS A 77 16.29 12.26 23.07
N LYS A 78 16.09 10.99 23.43
CA LYS A 78 16.40 9.83 22.57
C LYS A 78 15.14 9.36 21.85
N GLY A 79 15.30 8.89 20.63
CA GLY A 79 14.18 8.39 19.86
C GLY A 79 14.60 7.71 18.57
N LYS A 80 13.60 7.29 17.81
CA LYS A 80 13.76 6.87 16.44
C LYS A 80 12.64 7.49 15.62
N PHE A 81 12.88 7.69 14.33
CA PHE A 81 11.85 8.15 13.40
C PHE A 81 11.83 7.32 12.12
N THR A 82 10.66 7.31 11.49
CA THR A 82 10.38 6.56 10.27
C THR A 82 11.18 7.10 9.09
N ASN A 83 11.81 6.20 8.34
CA ASN A 83 12.66 6.52 7.20
C ASN A 83 12.21 5.72 5.96
N PRO A 84 12.06 6.37 4.78
CA PRO A 84 11.68 5.68 3.56
C PRO A 84 12.87 4.96 2.92
N PRO A 85 12.62 3.82 2.23
CA PRO A 85 13.63 3.14 1.45
C PRO A 85 14.12 4.04 0.30
N ARG A 86 15.31 3.78 -0.20
CA ARG A 86 15.91 4.52 -1.32
C ARG A 86 15.06 4.38 -2.58
N GLN A 87 14.66 5.51 -3.18
CA GLN A 87 13.98 5.53 -4.49
C GLN A 87 14.69 4.69 -5.58
N PRO A 88 16.03 4.73 -5.72
CA PRO A 88 16.72 3.86 -6.65
C PRO A 88 16.44 2.37 -6.46
N LEU A 89 16.30 1.88 -5.23
CA LEU A 89 16.02 0.48 -4.94
C LEU A 89 14.68 0.05 -5.56
N ILE A 90 13.63 0.83 -5.30
CA ILE A 90 12.30 0.61 -5.92
C ILE A 90 12.38 0.75 -7.43
N GLY A 91 13.10 1.77 -7.92
CA GLY A 91 13.34 1.98 -9.34
C GLY A 91 14.04 0.80 -10.03
N HIS A 92 14.99 0.15 -9.36
CA HIS A 92 15.67 -1.04 -9.87
C HIS A 92 14.72 -2.24 -9.96
N VAL A 93 13.93 -2.50 -8.91
CA VAL A 93 12.92 -3.58 -8.93
C VAL A 93 11.91 -3.39 -10.07
N LEU A 94 11.45 -2.15 -10.29
CA LEU A 94 10.52 -1.81 -11.37
C LEU A 94 11.14 -1.82 -12.78
N ARG A 95 12.48 -1.82 -12.90
CA ARG A 95 13.21 -1.85 -14.18
C ARG A 95 13.76 -3.23 -14.50
N ASN A 96 13.97 -4.09 -13.51
CA ASN A 96 14.58 -5.40 -13.70
C ASN A 96 13.54 -6.38 -14.26
N ILE A 97 13.43 -6.40 -15.59
CA ILE A 97 12.46 -7.19 -16.36
C ILE A 97 12.85 -8.67 -16.41
N ASP A 98 14.13 -8.99 -16.17
CA ASP A 98 14.71 -10.27 -16.58
C ASP A 98 14.43 -11.44 -15.62
N ASN A 99 13.92 -11.19 -14.39
CA ASN A 99 13.74 -12.24 -13.37
C ASN A 99 12.33 -12.34 -12.73
N LEU A 100 11.44 -11.35 -12.88
CA LEU A 100 10.16 -11.32 -12.16
C LEU A 100 8.98 -10.89 -13.04
N SER A 101 7.82 -11.52 -12.82
CA SER A 101 6.55 -11.05 -13.39
C SER A 101 6.16 -9.68 -12.83
N ARG A 102 5.32 -8.91 -13.53
CA ARG A 102 4.82 -7.60 -13.04
C ARG A 102 4.20 -7.69 -11.63
N ILE A 103 3.45 -8.76 -11.38
CA ILE A 103 2.88 -9.06 -10.06
C ILE A 103 4.00 -9.33 -9.04
N GLY A 104 4.99 -10.16 -9.40
CA GLY A 104 6.15 -10.43 -8.54
C GLY A 104 6.99 -9.18 -8.23
N GLN A 105 7.11 -8.25 -9.18
CA GLN A 105 7.75 -6.96 -8.96
C GLN A 105 6.99 -6.13 -7.92
N LEU A 106 5.65 -6.06 -8.00
CA LEU A 106 4.84 -5.34 -7.01
C LEU A 106 4.88 -5.99 -5.62
N GLU A 107 4.86 -7.32 -5.54
CA GLU A 107 5.01 -8.03 -4.26
C GLU A 107 6.38 -7.76 -3.63
N ARG A 108 7.45 -7.73 -4.43
CA ARG A 108 8.79 -7.36 -3.95
C ARG A 108 8.87 -5.90 -3.51
N VAL A 109 8.23 -4.98 -4.24
CA VAL A 109 8.14 -3.57 -3.83
C VAL A 109 7.39 -3.45 -2.50
N LYS A 110 6.27 -4.17 -2.35
CA LYS A 110 5.51 -4.22 -1.10
C LYS A 110 6.37 -4.75 0.05
N SER A 111 7.12 -5.84 -0.12
CA SER A 111 7.99 -6.39 0.93
C SER A 111 9.10 -5.40 1.34
N ILE A 112 9.67 -4.67 0.39
CA ILE A 112 10.69 -3.63 0.66
C ILE A 112 10.06 -2.46 1.44
N LEU A 113 8.88 -1.99 1.03
CA LEU A 113 8.19 -0.88 1.72
C LEU A 113 7.74 -1.26 3.14
N SER A 114 7.46 -2.54 3.37
CA SER A 114 7.14 -3.11 4.69
C SER A 114 8.37 -3.55 5.48
N TYR A 115 9.58 -3.43 4.93
CA TYR A 115 10.84 -3.90 5.55
C TYR A 115 10.83 -5.39 5.96
N GLU A 116 10.08 -6.24 5.23
CA GLU A 116 10.03 -7.70 5.47
C GLU A 116 11.21 -8.44 4.79
N ASP A 117 11.95 -7.75 3.94
CA ASP A 117 13.01 -8.31 3.11
C ASP A 117 14.39 -8.16 3.76
N GLN A 118 14.99 -9.29 4.16
CA GLN A 118 16.30 -9.32 4.85
C GLN A 118 17.45 -8.78 4.00
N GLU A 119 17.40 -8.92 2.66
CA GLU A 119 18.43 -8.32 1.78
C GLU A 119 18.36 -6.79 1.78
N ALA A 120 17.15 -6.23 1.87
CA ALA A 120 16.96 -4.79 2.03
C ALA A 120 17.45 -4.30 3.40
N GLU A 121 17.38 -5.15 4.43
CA GLU A 121 17.92 -4.88 5.76
C GLU A 121 19.47 -4.98 5.80
N GLU A 122 20.07 -5.92 5.07
CA GLU A 122 21.53 -6.07 4.97
C GLU A 122 22.21 -4.93 4.19
N LEU A 123 21.59 -4.49 3.10
CA LEU A 123 21.93 -3.24 2.41
C LEU A 123 21.61 -2.01 3.29
N GLY A 124 20.75 -2.20 4.30
CA GLY A 124 20.07 -1.22 5.14
C GLY A 124 20.79 -0.74 6.41
N LYS A 125 22.05 -1.09 6.66
CA LYS A 125 22.72 -0.73 7.94
C LYS A 125 23.04 0.77 8.02
N GLY A 126 22.28 1.52 8.82
CA GLY A 126 22.52 2.97 9.09
C GLY A 126 21.31 3.84 8.69
N GLU A 127 21.54 4.89 7.88
CA GLU A 127 20.50 5.73 7.25
C GLU A 127 19.52 4.94 6.35
N GLU A 128 19.70 3.64 6.21
CA GLU A 128 18.98 2.78 5.28
C GLU A 128 18.01 1.81 6.01
N SER A 129 17.89 1.95 7.33
CA SER A 129 16.95 1.23 8.21
C SER A 129 15.54 1.82 8.13
N GLU A 130 14.51 1.02 8.48
CA GLU A 130 13.12 1.50 8.65
C GLU A 130 13.05 2.67 9.64
N TYR A 131 13.88 2.61 10.67
CA TYR A 131 13.95 3.63 11.72
C TYR A 131 15.36 4.20 11.84
N GLN A 132 15.49 5.52 11.84
CA GLN A 132 16.73 6.20 12.15
C GLN A 132 16.72 6.66 13.61
N SER A 133 17.73 6.25 14.39
CA SER A 133 17.86 6.70 15.78
C SER A 133 18.43 8.11 15.86
N PHE A 134 18.00 8.86 16.87
CA PHE A 134 18.53 10.17 17.17
C PHE A 134 18.61 10.42 18.68
N GLU A 135 19.49 11.36 19.04
CA GLU A 135 19.65 11.87 20.39
C GLU A 135 19.84 13.39 20.32
N ILE A 136 19.00 14.14 21.01
CA ILE A 136 19.15 15.58 21.20
C ILE A 136 19.55 15.78 22.67
N PRO A 137 20.85 16.01 22.94
CA PRO A 137 21.33 16.18 24.31
C PRO A 137 20.76 17.49 24.87
N SER A 138 20.65 17.52 26.19
CA SER A 138 20.13 18.65 26.95
C SER A 138 18.67 19.05 26.73
N LEU A 139 17.96 18.43 25.79
CA LEU A 139 16.61 18.86 25.46
C LEU A 139 15.64 18.51 26.59
N ILE A 140 14.99 19.54 27.13
CA ILE A 140 14.04 19.42 28.23
C ILE A 140 12.75 18.73 27.77
N ASN A 141 12.26 17.80 28.60
CA ASN A 141 11.04 17.06 28.29
C ASN A 141 9.76 17.93 28.37
N PRO A 142 8.68 17.57 27.64
CA PRO A 142 7.47 18.39 27.58
C PRO A 142 6.80 18.62 28.93
N GLY A 143 6.86 17.64 29.84
CA GLY A 143 6.30 17.78 31.19
C GLY A 143 6.98 18.91 31.96
N PHE A 144 8.31 18.95 31.96
CA PHE A 144 9.08 20.02 32.60
C PHE A 144 8.99 21.33 31.81
N LEU A 145 8.90 21.27 30.49
CA LEU A 145 8.72 22.44 29.63
C LEU A 145 7.42 23.19 29.94
N ASN A 146 6.33 22.47 30.20
CA ASN A 146 5.07 23.04 30.66
C ASN A 146 5.22 23.75 32.01
N THR A 147 6.00 23.18 32.93
CA THR A 147 6.36 23.83 34.20
C THR A 147 7.10 25.14 33.92
N LEU A 148 8.08 25.14 33.01
CA LEU A 148 8.79 26.37 32.64
C LEU A 148 7.84 27.41 32.02
N ASP A 149 6.94 27.03 31.11
CA ASP A 149 6.00 27.98 30.50
C ASP A 149 5.08 28.66 31.53
N MET A 150 4.71 27.93 32.60
CA MET A 150 3.97 28.46 33.75
C MET A 150 4.79 29.46 34.57
N LEU A 151 6.10 29.21 34.74
CA LEU A 151 6.97 30.01 35.61
C LEU A 151 7.65 31.21 34.90
N ILE A 152 7.87 31.11 33.58
CA ILE A 152 8.51 32.16 32.75
C ILE A 152 7.85 33.54 32.91
N PRO A 153 6.50 33.68 32.95
CA PRO A 153 5.84 34.97 33.18
C PRO A 153 6.22 35.66 34.49
N GLN A 154 6.76 34.91 35.46
CA GLN A 154 7.12 35.38 36.80
C GLN A 154 8.64 35.57 36.97
N LEU A 155 9.41 35.51 35.87
CA LEU A 155 10.86 35.72 35.89
C LEU A 155 11.22 37.09 36.48
N GLN A 156 12.16 37.10 37.43
CA GLN A 156 12.68 38.32 38.04
C GLN A 156 14.13 38.54 37.63
N TYR A 157 14.52 39.80 37.38
CA TYR A 157 15.89 40.15 37.05
C TYR A 157 16.65 40.60 38.31
N ASN A 158 17.18 39.63 39.05
CA ASN A 158 17.71 39.81 40.41
C ASN A 158 19.22 39.53 40.49
N PRO A 159 19.95 40.17 41.43
CA PRO A 159 21.34 39.83 41.69
C PRO A 159 21.48 38.38 42.16
N ILE A 160 22.53 37.71 41.70
CA ILE A 160 22.81 36.31 42.07
C ILE A 160 23.92 36.18 43.13
N GLU A 161 24.24 37.26 43.83
CA GLU A 161 25.36 37.34 44.78
C GLU A 161 25.26 36.33 45.93
N ASP A 162 24.05 35.91 46.31
CA ASP A 162 23.79 34.91 47.36
C ASP A 162 23.63 33.48 46.84
N TYR A 163 23.81 33.27 45.54
CA TYR A 163 23.67 31.95 44.91
C TYR A 163 25.03 31.39 44.48
N MET A 164 25.08 30.08 44.25
CA MET A 164 26.13 29.44 43.46
C MET A 164 25.50 28.78 42.22
N VAL A 165 26.07 29.01 41.05
CA VAL A 165 25.56 28.46 39.79
C VAL A 165 26.20 27.09 39.56
N LEU A 166 25.39 26.07 39.26
CA LEU A 166 25.92 24.77 38.83
C LEU A 166 26.78 24.95 37.57
N ASP A 167 27.91 24.24 37.50
CA ASP A 167 28.76 24.32 36.31
C ASP A 167 28.00 23.80 35.09
N THR A 168 27.98 24.62 34.03
CA THR A 168 27.39 24.25 32.75
C THR A 168 28.48 23.81 31.78
N PRO A 169 28.52 22.53 31.38
CA PRO A 169 29.31 22.09 30.24
C PRO A 169 28.73 22.51 28.89
N LEU A 170 27.60 23.25 28.84
CA LEU A 170 26.96 23.68 27.61
C LEU A 170 27.42 25.10 27.26
N SER A 171 28.21 25.23 26.19
CA SER A 171 28.54 26.54 25.62
C SER A 171 27.40 27.06 24.74
N THR A 172 27.40 28.35 24.42
CA THR A 172 26.43 28.91 23.47
C THR A 172 26.58 28.34 22.05
N GLU A 173 27.82 28.00 21.65
CA GLU A 173 28.08 27.32 20.37
C GLU A 173 27.51 25.91 20.36
N GLU A 174 27.78 25.12 21.41
CA GLU A 174 27.20 23.78 21.54
C GLU A 174 25.67 23.82 21.56
N ALA A 175 25.08 24.83 22.20
CA ALA A 175 23.63 25.01 22.20
C ALA A 175 23.08 25.31 20.80
N LEU A 176 23.78 26.10 19.99
CA LEU A 176 23.42 26.38 18.61
C LEU A 176 23.46 25.10 17.77
N ASP A 177 24.48 24.27 17.94
CA ASP A 177 24.58 22.96 17.27
C ASP A 177 23.41 22.04 17.66
N VAL A 178 23.00 22.05 18.93
CA VAL A 178 21.85 21.28 19.42
C VAL A 178 20.54 21.80 18.82
N SER A 179 20.37 23.12 18.73
CA SER A 179 19.22 23.75 18.07
C SER A 179 19.15 23.41 16.59
N GLU A 180 20.27 23.48 15.88
CA GLU A 180 20.37 23.10 14.47
C GLU A 180 20.04 21.61 14.29
N LYS A 181 20.59 20.74 15.15
CA LYS A 181 20.26 19.30 15.16
C LYS A 181 18.76 19.06 15.34
N TYR A 182 18.12 19.77 16.27
CA TYR A 182 16.67 19.69 16.49
C TYR A 182 15.88 20.07 15.22
N ARG A 183 16.25 21.17 14.55
CA ARG A 183 15.63 21.61 13.30
C ARG A 183 15.84 20.61 12.18
N ASN A 184 17.07 20.13 12.00
CA ASN A 184 17.45 19.19 10.95
C ASN A 184 16.68 17.88 11.09
N ILE A 185 16.42 17.40 12.31
CA ILE A 185 15.58 16.21 12.54
C ILE A 185 14.14 16.46 12.07
N ILE A 186 13.56 17.61 12.40
CA ILE A 186 12.20 17.99 11.95
C ILE A 186 12.14 18.14 10.42
N GLU A 187 13.14 18.75 9.81
CA GLU A 187 13.23 18.89 8.35
C GLU A 187 13.40 17.54 7.67
N THR A 188 14.24 16.66 8.23
CA THR A 188 14.42 15.28 7.74
C THR A 188 13.12 14.50 7.78
N LEU A 189 12.37 14.59 8.88
CA LEU A 189 11.05 13.96 9.02
C LEU A 189 10.04 14.44 7.95
N LYS A 190 9.97 15.76 7.72
CA LYS A 190 9.12 16.34 6.66
C LYS A 190 9.59 15.89 5.27
N GLY A 191 10.90 15.87 5.04
CA GLY A 191 11.52 15.36 3.81
C GLY A 191 11.20 13.88 3.59
N ASN A 192 11.23 13.07 4.65
CA ASN A 192 10.87 11.66 4.63
C ASN A 192 9.39 11.45 4.28
N ALA A 193 8.48 12.24 4.85
CA ALA A 193 7.06 12.21 4.49
C ALA A 193 6.84 12.50 2.99
N HIS A 194 7.58 13.47 2.43
CA HIS A 194 7.54 13.76 0.99
C HIS A 194 8.18 12.63 0.15
N ARG A 195 9.32 12.10 0.59
CA ARG A 195 9.98 10.95 -0.06
C ARG A 195 9.04 9.74 -0.12
N TRP A 196 8.29 9.44 0.93
CA TRP A 196 7.25 8.40 0.90
C TRP A 196 6.23 8.67 -0.20
N GLU A 197 5.67 9.88 -0.27
CA GLU A 197 4.69 10.26 -1.30
C GLU A 197 5.22 10.10 -2.74
N THR A 198 6.45 10.53 -3.01
CA THR A 198 7.07 10.39 -4.34
C THR A 198 7.27 8.93 -4.77
N GLN A 199 7.32 7.96 -3.84
CA GLN A 199 7.35 6.54 -4.22
C GLN A 199 6.04 6.10 -4.89
N ILE A 200 4.90 6.68 -4.50
CA ILE A 200 3.60 6.40 -5.14
C ILE A 200 3.64 6.82 -6.61
N GLU A 201 4.21 7.98 -6.90
CA GLU A 201 4.34 8.50 -8.27
C GLU A 201 5.24 7.60 -9.12
N LEU A 202 6.40 7.19 -8.57
CA LEU A 202 7.34 6.29 -9.24
C LEU A 202 6.69 4.95 -9.61
N ILE A 203 6.00 4.33 -8.66
CA ILE A 203 5.34 3.03 -8.84
C ILE A 203 4.13 3.19 -9.76
N GLY A 204 3.33 4.24 -9.57
CA GLY A 204 2.14 4.53 -10.36
C GLY A 204 2.42 4.71 -11.84
N ALA A 205 3.47 5.46 -12.18
CA ALA A 205 3.88 5.64 -13.59
C ALA A 205 4.19 4.31 -14.29
N LYS A 206 4.68 3.31 -13.56
CA LYS A 206 4.94 1.96 -14.09
C LYS A 206 3.68 1.11 -14.16
N VAL A 207 2.86 1.14 -13.12
CA VAL A 207 1.57 0.44 -13.07
C VAL A 207 0.64 0.91 -14.19
N ASP A 208 0.50 2.22 -14.40
CA ASP A 208 -0.34 2.79 -15.45
C ASP A 208 0.10 2.34 -16.84
N LYS A 209 1.42 2.25 -17.07
CA LYS A 209 1.99 1.71 -18.30
C LYS A 209 1.59 0.25 -18.49
N TRP A 210 1.70 -0.58 -17.46
CA TRP A 210 1.33 -2.00 -17.52
C TRP A 210 -0.17 -2.22 -17.73
N LEU A 211 -1.02 -1.42 -17.08
CA LEU A 211 -2.47 -1.48 -17.27
C LEU A 211 -2.84 -1.06 -18.69
N THR A 212 -2.15 -0.07 -19.26
CA THR A 212 -2.32 0.33 -20.66
C THR A 212 -1.92 -0.78 -21.62
N GLU A 213 -0.77 -1.44 -21.38
CA GLU A 213 -0.33 -2.60 -22.17
C GLU A 213 -1.34 -3.75 -22.11
N LEU A 214 -1.87 -4.09 -20.93
CA LEU A 214 -2.91 -5.12 -20.78
C LEU A 214 -4.21 -4.77 -21.51
N ASN A 215 -4.61 -3.50 -21.53
CA ASN A 215 -5.78 -3.05 -22.28
C ASN A 215 -5.58 -3.13 -23.81
N VAL A 216 -4.34 -2.95 -24.29
CA VAL A 216 -4.01 -3.18 -25.71
C VAL A 216 -4.07 -4.67 -26.01
N ASP A 217 -3.44 -5.51 -25.19
CA ASP A 217 -3.50 -6.98 -25.34
C ASP A 217 -4.94 -7.50 -25.36
N PHE A 218 -5.81 -6.97 -24.49
CA PHE A 218 -7.24 -7.27 -24.46
C PHE A 218 -7.90 -6.98 -25.81
N LYS A 219 -7.72 -5.76 -26.35
CA LYS A 219 -8.32 -5.34 -27.63
C LYS A 219 -7.80 -6.17 -28.81
N ASP A 220 -6.51 -6.50 -28.79
CA ASP A 220 -5.88 -7.31 -29.84
C ASP A 220 -6.41 -8.75 -29.84
N ILE A 221 -6.57 -9.36 -28.66
CA ILE A 221 -7.19 -10.69 -28.53
C ILE A 221 -8.64 -10.64 -29.00
N GLU A 222 -9.41 -9.66 -28.54
CA GLU A 222 -10.80 -9.50 -28.94
C GLU A 222 -10.95 -9.38 -30.47
N SER A 223 -10.20 -8.47 -31.08
CA SER A 223 -10.21 -8.24 -32.54
C SER A 223 -9.76 -9.48 -33.31
N ARG A 224 -8.70 -10.16 -32.85
CA ARG A 224 -8.17 -11.37 -33.50
C ARG A 224 -9.18 -12.51 -33.49
N TYR A 225 -9.81 -12.78 -32.35
CA TYR A 225 -10.80 -13.86 -32.25
C TYR A 225 -12.10 -13.50 -32.97
N GLN A 226 -12.57 -12.26 -32.90
CA GLN A 226 -13.70 -11.79 -33.73
C GLN A 226 -13.41 -11.97 -35.23
N SER A 227 -12.20 -11.65 -35.69
CA SER A 227 -11.81 -11.87 -37.09
C SER A 227 -11.76 -13.35 -37.47
N LYS A 228 -11.20 -14.22 -36.61
CA LYS A 228 -11.19 -15.68 -36.82
C LYS A 228 -12.61 -16.24 -36.91
N ILE A 229 -13.48 -15.90 -35.95
CA ILE A 229 -14.88 -16.33 -35.91
C ILE A 229 -15.60 -15.86 -37.18
N LYS A 230 -15.42 -14.59 -37.59
CA LYS A 230 -16.03 -14.06 -38.82
C LYS A 230 -15.56 -14.80 -40.07
N LYS A 231 -14.26 -15.09 -40.20
CA LYS A 231 -13.71 -15.85 -41.33
C LYS A 231 -14.28 -17.27 -41.39
N THR A 232 -14.30 -17.98 -40.26
CA THR A 232 -14.84 -19.35 -40.16
C THR A 232 -16.35 -19.38 -40.42
N SER A 233 -17.09 -18.39 -39.89
CA SER A 233 -18.52 -18.24 -40.13
C SER A 233 -18.84 -17.99 -41.61
N SER A 234 -18.00 -17.22 -42.32
CA SER A 234 -18.19 -16.92 -43.74
C SER A 234 -17.76 -18.04 -44.71
N ALA A 235 -17.10 -19.11 -44.24
CA ALA A 235 -16.55 -20.16 -45.10
C ALA A 235 -17.65 -21.04 -45.74
N ILE A 236 -18.71 -21.34 -44.99
CA ILE A 236 -19.94 -21.99 -45.46
C ILE A 236 -21.09 -21.38 -44.65
N ASP A 237 -22.01 -20.70 -45.32
CA ASP A 237 -23.26 -20.23 -44.73
C ASP A 237 -24.36 -21.28 -44.96
N ASN A 238 -25.33 -21.36 -44.04
CA ASN A 238 -26.53 -22.18 -44.16
C ASN A 238 -27.31 -21.85 -45.45
N GLN A 239 -27.34 -20.58 -45.86
CA GLN A 239 -27.94 -20.20 -47.16
C GLN A 239 -27.18 -20.81 -48.34
N GLN A 240 -25.84 -20.70 -48.35
CA GLN A 240 -25.01 -21.26 -49.42
C GLN A 240 -25.06 -22.78 -49.47
N ALA A 241 -25.15 -23.45 -48.32
CA ALA A 241 -25.33 -24.90 -48.24
C ALA A 241 -26.68 -25.31 -48.86
N ASN A 242 -27.76 -24.61 -48.51
CA ASN A 242 -29.09 -24.86 -49.06
C ASN A 242 -29.17 -24.58 -50.57
N GLU A 243 -28.52 -23.52 -51.06
CA GLU A 243 -28.43 -23.22 -52.49
C GLU A 243 -27.63 -24.28 -53.26
N LYS A 244 -26.51 -24.76 -52.71
CA LYS A 244 -25.74 -25.86 -53.31
C LYS A 244 -26.53 -27.16 -53.37
N ILE A 245 -27.31 -27.47 -52.33
CA ILE A 245 -28.21 -28.64 -52.33
C ILE A 245 -29.25 -28.51 -53.43
N LYS A 246 -29.89 -27.34 -53.59
CA LYS A 246 -30.86 -27.09 -54.67
C LYS A 246 -30.23 -27.22 -56.06
N LEU A 247 -29.07 -26.62 -56.27
CA LEU A 247 -28.38 -26.69 -57.56
C LEU A 247 -27.94 -28.11 -57.91
N GLU A 248 -27.45 -28.89 -56.95
CA GLU A 248 -27.13 -30.30 -57.18
C GLU A 248 -28.39 -31.15 -57.38
N GLN A 249 -29.49 -30.83 -56.70
CA GLN A 249 -30.79 -31.47 -56.96
C GLN A 249 -31.23 -31.23 -58.40
N ASP A 250 -31.18 -29.99 -58.89
CA ASP A 250 -31.53 -29.64 -60.27
C ASP A 250 -30.63 -30.36 -61.29
N LYS A 251 -29.31 -30.43 -61.03
CA LYS A 251 -28.37 -31.18 -61.90
C LYS A 251 -28.65 -32.68 -61.91
N ILE A 252 -28.93 -33.26 -60.75
CA ILE A 252 -29.25 -34.69 -60.63
C ILE A 252 -30.57 -34.99 -61.33
N GLU A 253 -31.57 -34.11 -61.24
CA GLU A 253 -32.84 -34.23 -61.97
C GLU A 253 -32.64 -34.14 -63.48
N GLN A 254 -31.83 -33.18 -63.97
CA GLN A 254 -31.48 -33.08 -65.39
C GLN A 254 -30.70 -34.29 -65.89
N TRP A 255 -29.74 -34.78 -65.10
CA TRP A 255 -28.98 -35.99 -65.42
C TRP A 255 -29.90 -37.22 -65.50
N LYS A 256 -30.77 -37.41 -64.51
CA LYS A 256 -31.78 -38.48 -64.48
C LYS A 256 -32.69 -38.43 -65.71
N LEU A 257 -33.14 -37.23 -66.10
CA LEU A 257 -34.01 -37.04 -67.25
C LEU A 257 -33.27 -37.35 -68.58
N ASN A 258 -32.03 -36.92 -68.72
CA ASN A 258 -31.22 -37.19 -69.91
C ASN A 258 -30.88 -38.68 -70.06
N GLU A 259 -30.54 -39.35 -68.96
CA GLU A 259 -30.17 -40.76 -69.00
C GLU A 259 -31.39 -41.65 -69.30
N LYS A 260 -32.56 -41.33 -68.71
CA LYS A 260 -33.82 -42.01 -69.05
C LYS A 260 -34.26 -41.73 -70.50
N LYS A 261 -34.05 -40.53 -71.02
CA LYS A 261 -34.28 -40.24 -72.45
C LYS A 261 -33.38 -41.09 -73.35
N ARG A 262 -32.10 -41.26 -73.01
CA ARG A 262 -31.19 -42.15 -73.76
C ARG A 262 -31.71 -43.59 -73.80
N LEU A 263 -32.25 -44.09 -72.69
CA LEU A 263 -32.88 -45.41 -72.64
C LEU A 263 -34.13 -45.50 -73.53
N ILE A 264 -34.99 -44.47 -73.50
CA ILE A 264 -36.18 -44.39 -74.35
C ILE A 264 -35.81 -44.31 -75.84
N ASP A 265 -34.81 -43.52 -76.22
CA ASP A 265 -34.34 -43.40 -77.59
C ASP A 265 -33.79 -44.74 -78.11
N ASN A 266 -33.09 -45.48 -77.24
CA ASN A 266 -32.63 -46.83 -77.55
C ASN A 266 -33.83 -47.77 -77.81
N LEU A 267 -34.87 -47.74 -76.98
CA LEU A 267 -36.09 -48.52 -77.20
C LEU A 267 -36.83 -48.09 -78.48
N ALA A 268 -36.92 -46.79 -78.74
CA ALA A 268 -37.59 -46.23 -79.91
C ALA A 268 -36.93 -46.69 -81.23
N ASN A 269 -35.60 -46.86 -81.25
CA ASN A 269 -34.90 -47.43 -82.42
C ASN A 269 -35.35 -48.87 -82.73
N HIS A 270 -35.65 -49.66 -81.71
CA HIS A 270 -36.14 -51.03 -81.90
C HIS A 270 -37.56 -51.03 -82.49
N PHE A 271 -38.45 -50.18 -81.99
CA PHE A 271 -39.79 -49.99 -82.57
C PHE A 271 -39.75 -49.44 -83.99
N THR A 272 -38.82 -48.53 -84.30
CA THR A 272 -38.64 -47.99 -85.66
C THR A 272 -38.17 -49.06 -86.64
N THR A 273 -37.35 -50.01 -86.17
CA THR A 273 -36.89 -51.15 -86.96
C THR A 273 -38.05 -52.11 -87.27
N LEU A 274 -38.86 -52.42 -86.26
CA LEU A 274 -40.09 -53.20 -86.42
C LEU A 274 -41.07 -52.54 -87.42
N ASP A 275 -41.24 -51.21 -87.32
CA ASP A 275 -42.12 -50.45 -88.21
C ASP A 275 -41.66 -50.52 -89.68
N ARG A 276 -40.35 -50.37 -89.94
CA ARG A 276 -39.79 -50.57 -91.31
C ARG A 276 -40.00 -51.99 -91.82
N HIS A 277 -39.94 -52.98 -90.93
CA HIS A 277 -40.14 -54.38 -91.31
C HIS A 277 -41.60 -54.63 -91.72
N LEU A 278 -42.55 -54.16 -90.91
CA LEU A 278 -43.99 -54.18 -91.22
C LEU A 278 -44.32 -53.45 -92.52
N GLU A 279 -43.72 -52.28 -92.76
CA GLU A 279 -43.93 -51.51 -93.98
C GLU A 279 -43.45 -52.26 -95.24
N ASN A 280 -42.33 -52.98 -95.15
CA ASN A 280 -41.82 -53.82 -96.24
C ASN A 280 -42.76 -54.99 -96.57
N ILE A 281 -43.34 -55.61 -95.54
CA ILE A 281 -44.33 -56.69 -95.70
C ILE A 281 -45.59 -56.12 -96.37
N LEU A 282 -46.10 -54.98 -95.90
CA LEU A 282 -47.24 -54.28 -96.49
C LEU A 282 -47.01 -53.92 -97.96
N LYS A 283 -45.83 -53.41 -98.31
CA LYS A 283 -45.46 -53.07 -99.70
C LYS A 283 -45.53 -54.28 -100.62
N LYS A 284 -45.02 -55.44 -100.19
CA LYS A 284 -45.10 -56.68 -100.99
C LYS A 284 -46.53 -57.22 -101.08
N ASN A 285 -47.33 -57.09 -100.02
CA ASN A 285 -48.72 -57.54 -100.02
C ASN A 285 -49.62 -56.72 -100.96
N ARG A 286 -49.30 -55.44 -101.22
CA ARG A 286 -50.09 -54.57 -102.12
C ARG A 286 -50.24 -55.11 -103.54
N PHE A 287 -49.27 -55.88 -104.04
CA PHE A 287 -49.38 -56.51 -105.35
C PHE A 287 -50.58 -57.48 -105.43
N TYR A 288 -50.80 -58.22 -104.34
CA TYR A 288 -51.85 -59.23 -104.23
C TYR A 288 -53.19 -58.66 -103.78
N SER A 289 -53.22 -57.45 -103.20
CA SER A 289 -54.47 -56.77 -102.85
C SER A 289 -55.14 -56.06 -104.04
N ASN A 290 -54.53 -56.05 -105.22
CA ASN A 290 -55.09 -55.44 -106.43
C ASN A 290 -55.65 -56.50 -107.40
N SER A 291 -56.97 -56.60 -107.45
CA SER A 291 -57.66 -57.62 -108.27
C SER A 291 -57.37 -57.52 -109.76
N ASP A 292 -57.08 -56.32 -110.27
CA ASP A 292 -56.89 -56.09 -111.72
C ASP A 292 -55.49 -56.46 -112.19
N ILE A 293 -54.51 -56.50 -111.28
CA ILE A 293 -53.15 -56.99 -111.58
C ILE A 293 -53.16 -58.52 -111.64
N LEU A 294 -53.89 -59.17 -110.74
CA LEU A 294 -54.00 -60.63 -110.68
C LEU A 294 -54.74 -61.19 -111.90
N LYS A 295 -55.85 -60.59 -112.32
CA LYS A 295 -56.64 -61.01 -113.50
C LYS A 295 -55.87 -61.03 -114.83
N ARG A 296 -54.69 -60.37 -114.91
CA ARG A 296 -53.87 -60.29 -116.13
C ARG A 296 -52.96 -61.50 -116.36
N LYS A 297 -52.83 -62.38 -115.38
CA LYS A 297 -52.05 -63.62 -115.48
C LYS A 297 -52.99 -64.82 -115.58
N SER A 298 -52.52 -65.93 -116.17
CA SER A 298 -53.28 -67.19 -116.15
C SER A 298 -53.39 -67.69 -114.70
N PHE A 299 -54.46 -68.42 -114.39
CA PHE A 299 -54.69 -68.91 -113.02
C PHE A 299 -53.59 -69.92 -112.63
N GLU A 300 -53.17 -70.78 -113.55
CA GLU A 300 -52.10 -71.75 -113.36
C GLU A 300 -50.75 -71.07 -113.06
N ASP A 301 -50.46 -69.91 -113.68
CA ASP A 301 -49.24 -69.14 -113.40
C ASP A 301 -49.30 -68.38 -112.05
N LEU A 302 -50.49 -68.13 -111.50
CA LEU A 302 -50.67 -67.40 -110.24
C LEU A 302 -50.44 -68.27 -109.01
N ILE A 303 -50.84 -69.54 -109.04
CA ILE A 303 -50.79 -70.46 -107.90
C ILE A 303 -49.40 -70.49 -107.24
N PRO A 304 -48.28 -70.74 -107.98
CA PRO A 304 -46.95 -70.82 -107.35
C PRO A 304 -46.49 -69.49 -106.74
N THR A 305 -46.93 -68.37 -107.31
CA THR A 305 -46.64 -67.02 -106.79
C THR A 305 -47.44 -66.70 -105.54
N ILE A 306 -48.71 -67.10 -105.47
CA ILE A 306 -49.56 -66.92 -104.29
C ILE A 306 -49.08 -67.82 -103.15
N ASP A 307 -48.76 -69.09 -103.42
CA ASP A 307 -48.23 -70.00 -102.39
C ASP A 307 -46.88 -69.51 -101.84
N ARG A 308 -45.97 -69.05 -102.72
CA ARG A 308 -44.72 -68.41 -102.28
C ARG A 308 -44.97 -67.14 -101.45
N HIS A 309 -46.02 -66.40 -101.74
CA HIS A 309 -46.39 -65.21 -100.96
C HIS A 309 -46.99 -65.58 -99.60
N PHE A 310 -47.77 -66.65 -99.51
CA PHE A 310 -48.21 -67.20 -98.22
C PHE A 310 -47.03 -67.67 -97.38
N SER A 311 -46.07 -68.42 -97.96
CA SER A 311 -44.83 -68.79 -97.25
C SER A 311 -44.02 -67.56 -96.81
N PHE A 312 -43.94 -66.52 -97.65
CA PHE A 312 -43.32 -65.25 -97.29
C PHE A 312 -44.04 -64.58 -96.10
N LEU A 313 -45.38 -64.56 -96.08
CA LEU A 313 -46.14 -63.98 -94.97
C LEU A 313 -45.95 -64.78 -93.66
N ASP A 314 -45.96 -66.11 -93.72
CA ASP A 314 -45.75 -66.97 -92.53
C ASP A 314 -44.33 -66.84 -91.95
N GLU A 315 -43.29 -66.80 -92.80
CA GLU A 315 -41.91 -66.55 -92.37
C GLU A 315 -41.74 -65.15 -91.75
N ASN A 316 -42.42 -64.14 -92.30
CA ASN A 316 -42.34 -62.78 -91.76
C ASN A 316 -43.18 -62.61 -90.49
N LEU A 317 -44.31 -63.31 -90.35
CA LEU A 317 -45.10 -63.35 -89.12
C LEU A 317 -44.32 -63.97 -87.97
N THR A 318 -43.60 -65.05 -88.22
CA THR A 318 -42.70 -65.66 -87.22
C THR A 318 -41.55 -64.72 -86.85
N HIS A 319 -40.96 -64.02 -87.83
CA HIS A 319 -39.91 -63.02 -87.57
C HIS A 319 -40.41 -61.79 -86.78
N ILE A 320 -41.61 -61.29 -87.07
CA ILE A 320 -42.25 -60.21 -86.30
C ILE A 320 -42.50 -60.69 -84.87
N SER A 321 -42.98 -61.92 -84.70
CA SER A 321 -43.22 -62.47 -83.36
C SER A 321 -41.94 -62.53 -82.54
N SER A 322 -40.79 -62.88 -83.14
CA SER A 322 -39.51 -62.85 -82.44
C SER A 322 -39.03 -61.43 -82.13
N GLU A 323 -39.17 -60.48 -83.06
CA GLU A 323 -38.80 -59.08 -82.82
C GLU A 323 -39.61 -58.44 -81.68
N ILE A 324 -40.90 -58.76 -81.58
CA ILE A 324 -41.77 -58.28 -80.49
C ILE A 324 -41.30 -58.84 -79.14
N ILE A 325 -40.90 -60.11 -79.07
CA ILE A 325 -40.37 -60.73 -77.84
C ILE A 325 -39.05 -60.05 -77.44
N ASP A 326 -38.13 -59.85 -78.39
CA ASP A 326 -36.87 -59.15 -78.14
C ASP A 326 -37.07 -57.70 -77.64
N ILE A 327 -38.08 -57.00 -78.18
CA ILE A 327 -38.46 -55.65 -77.72
C ILE A 327 -39.03 -55.68 -76.29
N GLN A 328 -39.83 -56.69 -75.96
CA GLN A 328 -40.38 -56.87 -74.61
C GLN A 328 -39.29 -57.17 -73.57
N GLU A 329 -38.33 -58.03 -73.90
CA GLU A 329 -37.19 -58.32 -73.02
C GLU A 329 -36.35 -57.06 -72.79
N LYS A 330 -36.01 -56.33 -73.86
CA LYS A 330 -35.28 -55.05 -73.77
C LYS A 330 -36.03 -53.99 -72.97
N PHE A 331 -37.36 -53.96 -73.05
CA PHE A 331 -38.17 -53.04 -72.25
C PHE A 331 -38.06 -53.32 -70.75
N GLU A 332 -38.10 -54.59 -70.33
CA GLU A 332 -37.94 -54.95 -68.92
C GLU A 332 -36.49 -54.71 -68.43
N GLU A 333 -35.47 -54.91 -69.27
CA GLU A 333 -34.09 -54.52 -68.96
C GLU A 333 -33.97 -53.00 -68.75
N ILE A 334 -34.51 -52.19 -69.66
CA ILE A 334 -34.52 -50.72 -69.57
C ILE A 334 -35.26 -50.24 -68.32
N LYS A 335 -36.35 -50.91 -67.94
CA LYS A 335 -37.12 -50.60 -66.72
C LYS A 335 -36.30 -50.87 -65.46
N GLN A 336 -35.48 -51.93 -65.43
CA GLN A 336 -34.55 -52.18 -64.33
C GLN A 336 -33.37 -51.20 -64.31
N GLU A 337 -32.88 -50.76 -65.47
CA GLU A 337 -31.84 -49.72 -65.53
C GLU A 337 -32.39 -48.36 -65.08
N ALA A 338 -33.63 -48.03 -65.42
CA ALA A 338 -34.29 -46.79 -65.00
C ALA A 338 -34.45 -46.69 -63.47
N THR A 339 -34.71 -47.81 -62.78
CA THR A 339 -34.78 -47.84 -61.31
C THR A 339 -33.39 -47.75 -60.66
N LYS A 340 -32.35 -48.32 -61.28
CA LYS A 340 -30.95 -48.13 -60.84
C LYS A 340 -30.54 -46.66 -60.90
N ILE A 341 -30.88 -45.95 -61.98
CA ILE A 341 -30.63 -44.51 -62.13
C ILE A 341 -31.33 -43.70 -61.02
N ASP A 342 -32.55 -44.08 -60.64
CA ASP A 342 -33.28 -43.43 -59.54
C ASP A 342 -32.58 -43.62 -58.18
N ASN A 343 -32.15 -44.84 -57.89
CA ASN A 343 -31.42 -45.14 -56.65
C ASN A 343 -30.05 -44.45 -56.60
N GLU A 344 -29.32 -44.41 -57.72
CA GLU A 344 -28.03 -43.70 -57.80
C GLU A 344 -28.17 -42.19 -57.61
N ALA A 345 -29.24 -41.60 -58.15
CA ALA A 345 -29.56 -40.19 -57.95
C ALA A 345 -29.80 -39.86 -56.47
N GLU A 346 -30.57 -40.70 -55.77
CA GLU A 346 -30.86 -40.54 -54.34
C GLU A 346 -29.60 -40.69 -53.47
N ILE A 347 -28.75 -41.67 -53.78
CA ILE A 347 -27.47 -41.88 -53.09
C ILE A 347 -26.55 -40.66 -53.26
N LYS A 348 -26.40 -40.13 -54.48
CA LYS A 348 -25.57 -38.94 -54.76
C LYS A 348 -26.06 -37.69 -54.02
N LEU A 349 -27.39 -37.48 -53.99
CA LEU A 349 -27.98 -36.35 -53.28
C LEU A 349 -27.77 -36.46 -51.77
N ASN A 350 -28.02 -37.65 -51.20
CA ASN A 350 -27.82 -37.90 -49.77
C ASN A 350 -26.35 -37.76 -49.36
N GLN A 351 -25.41 -38.29 -50.14
CA GLN A 351 -23.97 -38.12 -49.90
C GLN A 351 -23.56 -36.64 -49.90
N THR A 352 -24.10 -35.85 -50.82
CA THR A 352 -23.83 -34.41 -50.89
C THR A 352 -24.38 -33.69 -49.65
N LYS A 353 -25.58 -34.08 -49.19
CA LYS A 353 -26.21 -33.54 -47.99
C LYS A 353 -25.42 -33.86 -46.72
N THR A 354 -25.07 -35.13 -46.48
CA THR A 354 -24.25 -35.51 -45.31
C THR A 354 -22.89 -34.82 -45.31
N THR A 355 -22.23 -34.72 -46.46
CA THR A 355 -20.94 -34.00 -46.57
C THR A 355 -21.06 -32.52 -46.20
N LEU A 356 -22.18 -31.87 -46.55
CA LEU A 356 -22.42 -30.47 -46.20
C LEU A 356 -22.79 -30.31 -44.71
N ASP A 357 -23.62 -31.19 -44.17
CA ASP A 357 -24.01 -31.20 -42.76
C ASP A 357 -22.78 -31.44 -41.85
N GLU A 358 -21.89 -32.38 -42.21
CA GLU A 358 -20.63 -32.61 -41.50
C GLU A 358 -19.72 -31.37 -41.49
N LYS A 359 -19.66 -30.65 -42.62
CA LYS A 359 -18.89 -29.40 -42.70
C LYS A 359 -19.49 -28.28 -41.86
N LEU A 360 -20.82 -28.16 -41.81
CA LEU A 360 -21.51 -27.19 -40.96
C LEU A 360 -21.28 -27.50 -39.47
N LEU A 361 -21.37 -28.78 -39.09
CA LEU A 361 -21.13 -29.22 -37.71
C LEU A 361 -19.69 -28.99 -37.27
N THR A 362 -18.72 -29.28 -38.15
CA THR A 362 -17.30 -28.98 -37.92
C THR A 362 -17.04 -27.48 -37.76
N ARG A 363 -17.69 -26.64 -38.58
CA ARG A 363 -17.61 -25.17 -38.49
C ARG A 363 -18.11 -24.69 -37.12
N ASP A 364 -19.27 -25.18 -36.68
CA ASP A 364 -19.89 -24.75 -35.43
C ASP A 364 -19.06 -25.18 -34.20
N GLN A 365 -18.46 -26.37 -34.25
CA GLN A 365 -17.47 -26.80 -33.25
C GLN A 365 -16.27 -25.85 -33.19
N MET A 366 -15.65 -25.53 -34.33
CA MET A 366 -14.52 -24.60 -34.38
C MET A 366 -14.88 -23.19 -33.86
N ILE A 367 -16.08 -22.70 -34.16
CA ILE A 367 -16.55 -21.39 -33.65
C ILE A 367 -16.68 -21.44 -32.11
N SER A 368 -17.27 -22.51 -31.58
CA SER A 368 -17.42 -22.72 -30.14
C SER A 368 -16.06 -22.79 -29.44
N GLU A 369 -15.11 -23.52 -30.01
CA GLU A 369 -13.73 -23.60 -29.50
C GLU A 369 -13.06 -22.21 -29.48
N PHE A 370 -13.18 -21.44 -30.56
CA PHE A 370 -12.63 -20.08 -30.61
C PHE A 370 -13.28 -19.13 -29.59
N GLN A 371 -14.59 -19.25 -29.35
CA GLN A 371 -15.28 -18.47 -28.32
C GLN A 371 -14.80 -18.84 -26.91
N SER A 372 -14.65 -20.14 -26.63
CA SER A 372 -14.14 -20.62 -25.35
C SER A 372 -12.70 -20.15 -25.09
N GLU A 373 -11.80 -20.28 -26.08
CA GLU A 373 -10.42 -19.79 -25.96
C GLU A 373 -10.36 -18.26 -25.78
N GLN A 374 -11.21 -17.52 -26.48
CA GLN A 374 -11.30 -16.07 -26.35
C GLN A 374 -11.69 -15.69 -24.92
N GLN A 375 -12.73 -16.33 -24.38
CA GLN A 375 -13.23 -16.06 -23.03
C GLN A 375 -12.14 -16.35 -21.99
N GLN A 376 -11.48 -17.49 -22.07
CA GLN A 376 -10.42 -17.88 -21.14
C GLN A 376 -9.27 -16.86 -21.13
N LYS A 377 -8.81 -16.42 -22.31
CA LYS A 377 -7.72 -15.43 -22.40
C LYS A 377 -8.12 -14.05 -21.90
N ILE A 378 -9.36 -13.64 -22.12
CA ILE A 378 -9.90 -12.39 -21.58
C ILE A 378 -9.94 -12.45 -20.05
N GLU A 379 -10.39 -13.58 -19.50
CA GLU A 379 -10.45 -13.81 -18.05
C GLU A 379 -9.05 -13.75 -17.43
N GLU A 380 -8.05 -14.42 -18.01
CA GLU A 380 -6.65 -14.34 -17.58
C GLU A 380 -6.08 -12.90 -17.59
N ILE A 381 -6.43 -12.07 -18.57
CA ILE A 381 -6.01 -10.66 -18.62
C ILE A 381 -6.68 -9.85 -17.51
N ASN A 382 -7.99 -10.05 -17.31
CA ASN A 382 -8.76 -9.34 -16.29
C ASN A 382 -8.29 -9.69 -14.88
N GLU A 383 -8.02 -10.97 -14.60
CA GLU A 383 -7.45 -11.42 -13.31
C GLU A 383 -6.10 -10.75 -13.04
N ARG A 384 -5.20 -10.72 -14.04
CA ARG A 384 -3.90 -10.04 -13.91
C ARG A 384 -4.05 -8.55 -13.65
N ARG A 385 -5.00 -7.91 -14.33
CA ARG A 385 -5.29 -6.49 -14.16
C ARG A 385 -5.78 -6.19 -12.74
N GLU A 386 -6.77 -6.93 -12.26
CA GLU A 386 -7.32 -6.78 -10.91
C GLU A 386 -6.25 -7.03 -9.83
N ARG A 387 -5.39 -8.03 -10.04
CA ARG A 387 -4.28 -8.32 -9.12
C ARG A 387 -3.28 -7.15 -9.03
N ILE A 388 -2.91 -6.56 -10.18
CA ILE A 388 -2.01 -5.40 -10.24
C ILE A 388 -2.65 -4.20 -9.53
N GLU A 389 -3.92 -3.91 -9.81
CA GLU A 389 -4.64 -2.80 -9.19
C GLU A 389 -4.74 -2.98 -7.67
N THR A 390 -5.08 -4.19 -7.21
CA THR A 390 -5.18 -4.54 -5.79
C THR A 390 -3.84 -4.34 -5.07
N LEU A 391 -2.75 -4.91 -5.60
CA LEU A 391 -1.41 -4.77 -5.01
C LEU A 391 -0.96 -3.31 -4.96
N PHE A 392 -1.27 -2.54 -6.01
CA PHE A 392 -0.91 -1.12 -6.02
C PHE A 392 -1.70 -0.32 -4.97
N GLN A 393 -2.97 -0.65 -4.72
CA GLN A 393 -3.74 -0.03 -3.64
C GLN A 393 -3.20 -0.39 -2.26
N GLU A 394 -2.77 -1.63 -2.04
CA GLU A 394 -2.12 -2.03 -0.80
C GLU A 394 -0.81 -1.26 -0.56
N ILE A 395 0.02 -1.13 -1.60
CA ILE A 395 1.25 -0.33 -1.58
C ILE A 395 0.93 1.13 -1.22
N LYS A 396 -0.07 1.74 -1.86
CA LYS A 396 -0.51 3.11 -1.53
C LYS A 396 -0.91 3.25 -0.07
N ARG A 397 -1.62 2.27 0.48
CA ARG A 397 -2.05 2.27 1.89
C ARG A 397 -0.85 2.23 2.83
N ILE A 398 0.13 1.36 2.57
CA ILE A 398 1.37 1.26 3.37
C ILE A 398 2.10 2.61 3.35
N ILE A 399 2.31 3.17 2.16
CA ILE A 399 3.02 4.44 2.01
C ILE A 399 2.27 5.59 2.70
N TYR A 400 0.94 5.65 2.57
CA TYR A 400 0.14 6.67 3.23
C TYR A 400 0.25 6.58 4.76
N GLN A 401 0.19 5.37 5.32
CA GLN A 401 0.38 5.18 6.76
C GLN A 401 1.76 5.68 7.20
N LYS A 402 2.83 5.26 6.53
CA LYS A 402 4.20 5.68 6.86
C LYS A 402 4.43 7.18 6.70
N LYS A 403 3.80 7.82 5.71
CA LYS A 403 3.77 9.28 5.57
C LYS A 403 3.12 9.95 6.78
N GLN A 404 1.97 9.44 7.24
CA GLN A 404 1.30 9.97 8.43
C GLN A 404 2.13 9.77 9.70
N ASP A 405 2.79 8.62 9.83
CA ASP A 405 3.69 8.34 10.95
C ASP A 405 4.81 9.41 11.02
N CYS A 406 5.48 9.72 9.90
CA CYS A 406 6.47 10.79 9.84
C CYS A 406 5.91 12.17 10.27
N LEU A 407 4.67 12.51 9.85
CA LEU A 407 4.05 13.78 10.21
C LEU A 407 3.66 13.84 11.70
N ASN A 408 3.18 12.73 12.26
CA ASN A 408 2.89 12.62 13.68
C ASN A 408 4.17 12.74 14.51
N GLU A 409 5.26 12.10 14.09
CA GLU A 409 6.58 12.21 14.72
C GLU A 409 7.09 13.68 14.73
N VAL A 410 6.81 14.47 13.68
CA VAL A 410 7.11 15.92 13.66
C VAL A 410 6.32 16.65 14.74
N GLU A 411 5.00 16.44 14.81
CA GLU A 411 4.15 17.12 15.78
C GLU A 411 4.48 16.70 17.21
N GLU A 412 4.88 15.44 17.44
CA GLU A 412 5.40 15.00 18.73
C GLU A 412 6.70 15.69 19.11
N LEU A 413 7.65 15.83 18.18
CA LEU A 413 8.92 16.51 18.46
C LEU A 413 8.74 18.02 18.67
N LYS A 414 7.74 18.65 18.02
CA LYS A 414 7.38 20.05 18.28
C LYS A 414 6.86 20.29 19.70
N LYS A 415 6.25 19.29 20.36
CA LYS A 415 5.85 19.39 21.78
C LYS A 415 7.04 19.58 22.73
N TRP A 416 8.28 19.38 22.26
CA TRP A 416 9.51 19.68 22.99
C TRP A 416 9.98 21.13 22.80
N SER A 417 9.13 21.99 22.25
CA SER A 417 9.36 23.43 22.08
C SER A 417 8.16 24.23 22.60
N LEU A 418 8.41 25.47 23.01
CA LEU A 418 7.37 26.45 23.36
C LEU A 418 7.14 27.41 22.21
N ASN A 419 5.88 27.78 21.99
CA ASN A 419 5.54 28.79 21.00
C ASN A 419 5.98 30.19 21.47
N ASP A 420 6.41 31.01 20.51
CA ASP A 420 6.62 32.43 20.71
C ASP A 420 5.29 33.13 20.94
N ASN A 421 4.87 33.21 22.21
CA ASN A 421 3.60 33.80 22.61
C ASN A 421 3.71 35.33 22.80
N ASP A 422 4.48 36.04 21.97
CA ASP A 422 4.79 37.48 22.07
C ASP A 422 5.32 37.96 23.43
N LYS A 423 5.71 37.03 24.32
CA LYS A 423 6.30 37.35 25.63
C LYS A 423 7.64 38.06 25.39
N GLU A 424 7.88 39.18 26.09
CA GLU A 424 9.15 39.92 26.05
C GLU A 424 10.38 39.03 26.32
N PHE A 425 10.16 37.92 27.02
CA PHE A 425 11.15 36.87 27.22
C PHE A 425 11.74 36.34 25.90
N PHE A 426 10.90 36.04 24.90
CA PHE A 426 11.32 35.46 23.62
C PHE A 426 11.79 36.51 22.61
N ALA A 427 11.74 37.80 22.94
CA ALA A 427 12.24 38.88 22.06
C ALA A 427 13.76 38.81 21.82
N LYS A 428 14.50 38.11 22.68
CA LYS A 428 15.92 37.81 22.45
C LYS A 428 16.06 36.35 22.05
N PRO A 429 16.77 36.03 20.96
CA PRO A 429 16.82 34.67 20.43
C PRO A 429 17.50 33.69 21.39
N ILE A 430 18.53 34.14 22.11
CA ILE A 430 19.26 33.30 23.07
C ILE A 430 19.20 33.98 24.44
N ARG A 431 18.74 33.25 25.45
CA ARG A 431 18.64 33.79 26.81
C ARG A 431 18.87 32.69 27.86
N TRP A 432 19.80 32.96 28.77
CA TRP A 432 19.95 32.17 29.98
C TRP A 432 18.89 32.58 31.00
N ILE A 433 18.26 31.58 31.60
CA ILE A 433 17.46 31.71 32.82
C ILE A 433 18.01 30.72 33.84
N TYR A 434 17.78 31.04 35.12
CA TYR A 434 18.25 30.19 36.19
C TYR A 434 17.08 29.78 37.07
N MET A 435 16.98 28.48 37.30
CA MET A 435 16.04 27.93 38.27
C MET A 435 16.72 27.88 39.64
N PRO A 436 16.30 28.69 40.63
CA PRO A 436 16.81 28.56 41.97
C PRO A 436 16.31 27.29 42.64
N PHE A 437 17.15 26.72 43.50
CA PHE A 437 16.81 25.60 44.36
C PHE A 437 17.77 25.57 45.57
N TYR A 438 17.38 24.86 46.63
CA TYR A 438 18.30 24.57 47.73
C TYR A 438 18.74 23.12 47.67
N ALA A 439 20.00 22.88 48.02
CA ALA A 439 20.58 21.56 48.14
C ALA A 439 21.29 21.40 49.48
N MET A 440 21.20 20.19 50.03
CA MET A 440 21.87 19.80 51.27
C MET A 440 22.46 18.40 51.10
N PHE A 441 23.75 18.25 51.38
CA PHE A 441 24.39 16.94 51.48
C PHE A 441 24.38 16.48 52.92
N VAL A 442 23.98 15.22 53.10
CA VAL A 442 23.80 14.57 54.40
C VAL A 442 24.54 13.25 54.37
N GLU A 443 25.28 12.94 55.42
CA GLU A 443 25.95 11.67 55.62
C GLU A 443 25.21 10.83 56.66
N ASP A 444 24.96 9.56 56.38
CA ASP A 444 24.54 8.58 57.38
C ASP A 444 25.78 8.06 58.13
N GLU A 445 25.89 8.39 59.43
CA GLU A 445 27.06 8.03 60.26
C GLU A 445 27.30 6.51 60.34
N GLU A 446 26.24 5.70 60.23
CA GLU A 446 26.34 4.25 60.39
C GLU A 446 26.83 3.57 59.09
N MET A 447 26.36 4.08 57.95
CA MET A 447 26.62 3.49 56.63
C MET A 447 27.76 4.21 55.88
N MET A 448 28.18 5.39 56.33
CA MET A 448 29.08 6.33 55.63
C MET A 448 28.58 6.64 54.21
N GLU A 449 27.26 6.64 54.03
CA GLU A 449 26.61 6.94 52.76
C GLU A 449 26.15 8.40 52.74
N GLU A 450 26.58 9.13 51.73
CA GLU A 450 26.16 10.51 51.49
C GLU A 450 24.98 10.56 50.52
N HIS A 451 23.97 11.34 50.88
CA HIS A 451 22.82 11.59 50.04
C HIS A 451 22.54 13.09 49.92
N MET A 452 22.01 13.48 48.76
CA MET A 452 21.58 14.84 48.52
C MET A 452 20.08 14.99 48.75
N LYS A 453 19.69 16.00 49.52
CA LYS A 453 18.32 16.50 49.63
C LYS A 453 18.19 17.81 48.85
N ILE A 454 17.11 17.98 48.09
CA ILE A 454 16.86 19.20 47.32
C ILE A 454 15.44 19.71 47.47
N ILE A 455 15.30 21.05 47.45
CA ILE A 455 14.03 21.76 47.36
C ILE A 455 14.00 22.54 46.06
N LEU A 456 13.11 22.11 45.16
CA LEU A 456 12.86 22.73 43.85
C LEU A 456 11.76 23.81 43.97
N PRO A 457 11.43 24.54 42.88
CA PRO A 457 10.28 25.46 42.86
C PRO A 457 8.94 24.84 43.25
N GLY A 458 8.13 25.59 44.01
CA GLY A 458 6.84 25.12 44.48
C GLY A 458 5.99 26.12 45.23
N TYR A 459 4.89 25.64 45.79
CA TYR A 459 3.89 26.42 46.49
C TYR A 459 4.05 26.26 48.00
N VAL A 460 4.06 27.39 48.69
CA VAL A 460 3.91 27.46 50.14
C VAL A 460 2.43 27.33 50.46
N LEU A 461 2.10 26.35 51.29
CA LEU A 461 0.74 26.02 51.67
C LEU A 461 0.41 26.59 53.04
N ASN A 462 -0.87 26.93 53.24
CA ASN A 462 -1.40 27.24 54.57
C ASN A 462 -1.93 25.98 55.27
N ASP A 463 -1.24 24.84 55.11
CA ASP A 463 -1.58 23.56 55.76
C ASP A 463 -0.48 23.17 56.75
N LYS A 464 -0.88 22.99 58.01
CA LYS A 464 0.02 22.64 59.13
C LYS A 464 0.71 21.29 58.96
N ASN A 465 0.08 20.36 58.23
CA ASN A 465 0.64 19.03 58.01
C ASN A 465 1.59 19.00 56.81
N ARG A 466 1.51 20.00 55.93
CA ARG A 466 2.31 20.06 54.70
C ARG A 466 2.49 21.51 54.30
N LEU A 467 3.62 22.10 54.68
CA LEU A 467 3.92 23.52 54.39
C LEU A 467 4.29 23.80 52.93
N TYR A 468 4.62 22.76 52.16
CA TYR A 468 5.20 22.91 50.83
C TYR A 468 4.84 21.77 49.88
N ASN A 469 4.54 22.12 48.63
CA ASN A 469 4.40 21.22 47.49
C ASN A 469 5.25 21.71 46.32
N GLU A 470 5.86 20.79 45.57
CA GLU A 470 6.45 21.13 44.27
C GLU A 470 5.41 21.73 43.32
N ALA A 471 5.84 22.64 42.44
CA ALA A 471 4.90 23.39 41.60
C ALA A 471 4.13 22.48 40.62
N THR A 472 4.74 21.36 40.24
CA THR A 472 4.19 20.35 39.32
C THR A 472 4.79 18.98 39.64
N GLU A 473 4.12 17.91 39.22
CA GLU A 473 4.65 16.54 39.32
C GLU A 473 5.99 16.39 38.58
N ALA A 474 6.19 17.11 37.47
CA ALA A 474 7.42 17.09 36.68
C ALA A 474 8.67 17.52 37.48
N LEU A 475 8.52 18.42 38.47
CA LEU A 475 9.60 18.80 39.38
C LEU A 475 9.89 17.69 40.40
N GLY A 476 8.86 17.00 40.90
CA GLY A 476 9.03 15.82 41.73
C GLY A 476 9.78 14.70 40.98
N SER A 477 9.42 14.47 39.71
CA SER A 477 10.15 13.53 38.84
C SER A 477 11.58 13.97 38.57
N LEU A 478 11.84 15.28 38.39
CA LEU A 478 13.20 15.80 38.25
C LEU A 478 14.05 15.51 39.50
N ARG A 479 13.51 15.69 40.71
CA ARG A 479 14.25 15.33 41.94
C ARG A 479 14.70 13.87 41.94
N ASN A 480 13.80 12.97 41.60
CA ASN A 480 14.12 11.54 41.54
C ASN A 480 15.18 11.24 40.47
N LEU A 481 15.05 11.86 39.29
CA LEU A 481 16.01 11.73 38.19
C LEU A 481 17.40 12.26 38.59
N ILE A 482 17.48 13.36 39.33
CA ILE A 482 18.75 13.91 39.80
C ILE A 482 19.44 12.94 40.76
N ASN A 483 18.70 12.39 41.72
CA ASN A 483 19.25 11.45 42.70
C ASN A 483 19.81 10.20 42.00
N GLU A 484 19.06 9.62 41.05
CA GLU A 484 19.54 8.51 40.21
C GLU A 484 20.81 8.90 39.42
N LYS A 485 20.82 10.09 38.80
CA LYS A 485 21.98 10.55 38.01
C LYS A 485 23.22 10.83 38.84
N ILE A 486 23.07 11.27 40.08
CA ILE A 486 24.19 11.54 40.98
C ILE A 486 24.81 10.23 41.49
N GLU A 487 24.01 9.19 41.68
CA GLU A 487 24.52 7.85 41.99
C GLU A 487 25.30 7.25 40.80
N ASP A 488 24.76 7.40 39.58
CA ASP A 488 25.34 6.77 38.39
C ASP A 488 26.47 7.58 37.72
N ASN A 489 26.53 8.89 37.92
CA ASN A 489 27.44 9.78 37.19
C ASN A 489 28.23 10.67 38.13
N MET A 490 29.46 10.23 38.44
CA MET A 490 30.40 10.93 39.31
C MET A 490 30.66 12.38 38.87
N ARG A 491 30.67 12.69 37.56
CA ARG A 491 30.87 14.07 37.09
C ARG A 491 29.70 14.98 37.47
N ILE A 492 28.48 14.46 37.37
CA ILE A 492 27.28 15.21 37.79
C ILE A 492 27.31 15.37 39.31
N ARG A 493 27.56 14.28 40.05
CA ARG A 493 27.71 14.31 41.52
C ARG A 493 28.70 15.36 41.99
N SER A 494 29.93 15.33 41.49
CA SER A 494 30.97 16.29 41.84
C SER A 494 30.57 17.73 41.50
N ASN A 495 29.84 17.97 40.41
CA ASN A 495 29.33 19.31 40.11
C ASN A 495 28.42 19.82 41.25
N PHE A 496 27.47 19.00 41.70
CA PHE A 496 26.61 19.39 42.83
C PHE A 496 27.41 19.55 44.13
N GLU A 497 28.26 18.60 44.49
CA GLU A 497 29.06 18.64 45.73
C GLU A 497 29.96 19.88 45.78
N PHE A 498 30.81 20.08 44.77
CA PHE A 498 31.71 21.25 44.72
C PHE A 498 30.95 22.56 44.72
N THR A 499 29.80 22.63 44.03
CA THR A 499 28.97 23.84 43.99
C THR A 499 28.37 24.15 45.38
N VAL A 500 27.87 23.14 46.11
CA VAL A 500 27.34 23.32 47.47
C VAL A 500 28.45 23.67 48.45
N GLU A 501 29.61 23.01 48.38
CA GLU A 501 30.76 23.26 49.26
C GLU A 501 31.35 24.67 49.09
N ASN A 502 31.52 25.11 47.85
CA ASN A 502 32.07 26.44 47.54
C ASN A 502 31.26 27.58 48.15
N LYS A 503 29.96 27.38 48.36
CA LYS A 503 29.07 28.33 49.03
C LYS A 503 28.27 27.67 50.13
N ASN A 504 28.96 26.97 51.02
CA ASN A 504 28.32 26.32 52.14
C ASN A 504 27.83 27.38 53.15
N LEU A 505 26.51 27.52 53.23
CA LEU A 505 25.85 28.47 54.13
C LEU A 505 26.03 28.10 55.60
N ILE A 506 26.32 26.83 55.93
CA ILE A 506 26.62 26.41 57.31
C ILE A 506 27.87 27.13 57.84
N ASN A 507 28.83 27.40 56.96
CA ASN A 507 30.09 28.07 57.29
C ASN A 507 29.98 29.61 57.22
N ASP A 508 28.83 30.17 56.81
CA ASP A 508 28.61 31.62 56.77
C ASP A 508 28.29 32.13 58.20
N PRO A 509 29.14 32.97 58.82
CA PRO A 509 28.93 33.47 60.18
C PRO A 509 27.66 34.33 60.33
N THR A 510 27.06 34.76 59.22
CA THR A 510 25.81 35.52 59.22
C THR A 510 24.56 34.64 59.13
N VAL A 511 24.70 33.36 58.78
CA VAL A 511 23.57 32.45 58.50
C VAL A 511 22.63 32.30 59.70
N LYS A 512 23.17 32.19 60.92
CA LYS A 512 22.38 32.06 62.15
C LYS A 512 21.47 33.26 62.36
N LYS A 513 21.98 34.47 62.10
CA LYS A 513 21.20 35.72 62.19
C LYS A 513 20.15 35.81 61.09
N LYS A 514 20.49 35.42 59.86
CA LYS A 514 19.56 35.36 58.72
C LYS A 514 18.40 34.41 59.02
N LEU A 515 18.69 33.21 59.51
CA LEU A 515 17.69 32.19 59.87
C LEU A 515 16.74 32.66 60.98
N GLN A 516 17.26 33.31 62.03
CA GLN A 516 16.45 33.88 63.11
C GLN A 516 15.55 35.04 62.64
N LYS A 517 16.05 35.87 61.73
CA LYS A 517 15.26 36.95 61.10
C LYS A 517 14.17 36.37 60.21
N GLY A 518 14.50 35.38 59.37
CA GLY A 518 13.55 34.67 58.53
C GLY A 518 12.45 33.96 59.32
N LEU A 519 12.78 33.39 60.48
CA LEU A 519 11.78 32.79 61.39
C LEU A 519 10.72 33.82 61.83
N SER A 520 11.15 35.03 62.17
CA SER A 520 10.25 36.12 62.56
C SER A 520 9.35 36.57 61.40
N LEU A 521 9.88 36.56 60.18
CA LEU A 521 9.14 36.90 58.96
C LEU A 521 8.11 35.81 58.58
N LEU A 522 8.48 34.54 58.64
CA LEU A 522 7.57 33.41 58.39
C LEU A 522 6.37 33.43 59.33
N ARG A 523 6.60 33.72 60.62
CA ARG A 523 5.53 33.91 61.61
C ARG A 523 4.62 35.10 61.24
N THR A 524 5.20 36.22 60.84
CA THR A 524 4.45 37.42 60.44
C THR A 524 3.61 37.17 59.18
N LYS A 525 4.09 36.32 58.26
CA LYS A 525 3.39 35.89 57.05
C LYS A 525 2.38 34.76 57.30
N ASN A 526 2.21 34.30 58.54
CA ASN A 526 1.36 33.16 58.93
C ASN A 526 1.69 31.86 58.18
N VAL A 527 2.96 31.63 57.85
CA VAL A 527 3.40 30.39 57.18
C VAL A 527 3.60 29.25 58.18
N ILE A 528 4.08 29.58 59.38
CA ILE A 528 4.42 28.62 60.43
C ILE A 528 3.62 28.90 61.70
N ASP A 529 3.38 27.85 62.50
CA ASP A 529 2.81 27.97 63.84
C ASP A 529 3.88 27.77 64.94
N GLU A 530 3.44 27.80 66.20
CA GLU A 530 4.34 27.74 67.36
C GLU A 530 5.10 26.40 67.48
N GLU A 531 4.51 25.30 67.03
CA GLU A 531 5.19 23.99 67.05
C GLU A 531 6.35 23.98 66.03
N ILE A 532 6.09 24.47 64.82
CA ILE A 532 7.10 24.56 63.76
C ILE A 532 8.17 25.58 64.13
N ASP A 533 7.81 26.71 64.76
CA ASP A 533 8.77 27.71 65.25
C ASP A 533 9.78 27.10 66.23
N GLN A 534 9.29 26.33 67.21
CA GLN A 534 10.15 25.63 68.18
C GLN A 534 11.07 24.61 67.50
N LYS A 535 10.57 23.86 66.52
CA LYS A 535 11.39 22.91 65.74
C LYS A 535 12.51 23.61 64.99
N ILE A 536 12.21 24.72 64.32
CA ILE A 536 13.22 25.49 63.57
C ILE A 536 14.27 26.07 64.51
N ARG A 537 13.90 26.60 65.68
CA ARG A 537 14.86 27.09 66.69
C ARG A 537 15.82 25.99 67.13
N TRP A 538 15.27 24.83 67.45
CA TRP A 538 16.08 23.66 67.82
C TRP A 538 17.02 23.25 66.67
N MET A 539 16.56 23.24 65.42
CA MET A 539 17.41 22.94 64.27
C MET A 539 18.55 23.95 64.11
N ILE A 540 18.28 25.25 64.25
CA ILE A 540 19.31 26.29 64.17
C ILE A 540 20.39 26.08 65.24
N GLU A 541 20.00 25.78 66.48
CA GLU A 541 20.95 25.60 67.59
C GLU A 541 21.82 24.35 67.45
N ASN A 542 21.32 23.28 66.81
CA ASN A 542 22.04 22.01 66.71
C ASN A 542 22.84 21.85 65.41
N TYR A 543 22.43 22.49 64.31
CA TYR A 543 23.07 22.30 62.99
C TYR A 543 23.89 23.51 62.51
N ILE A 544 23.78 24.68 63.15
CA ILE A 544 24.57 25.87 62.80
C ILE A 544 25.50 26.21 63.97
N GLN A 545 26.80 26.11 63.73
CA GLN A 545 27.83 26.49 64.71
C GLN A 545 27.95 28.02 64.82
N ASP A 546 28.42 28.52 65.97
CA ASP A 546 28.58 29.96 66.25
C ASP A 546 29.76 30.63 65.53
#